data_AF-Q05WT7-F1
#
_entry.id   AF-Q05WT7-F1
#
_cell.length_a   1.000
_cell.length_b   1.000
_cell.length_c   1.000
_cell.angle_alpha   90.00
_cell.angle_beta   90.00
_cell.angle_gamma   90.00
#
_symmetry.space_group_name_H-M   'P 1'
#
loop_
_entity.id
_entity.type
_entity.pdbx_description
1 polymer ?
#
loop_
_entity_poly.entity_id
_entity_poly.type
_entity_poly.pdbx_seq_one_letter_code
_entity_poly.pdbx_strand_id
1 'polypeptide(L)'
;MSPSLADQLLGKGMNELDISLVLARLQDEHYQLDTTEFLADVLAPNRIQAIETFIWVHLKASFVGKAFALDPSFLKAHVDWASAWRQLRQHHGIGCVQLPKEPDQTLVQFVFVAGPNALCPDKPALNRDQGDSTCTDQLIWEP
;
A
#
# COMPACT_ATOMS: atom_id res chain seq x y z
N MET A 1 -23.85 3.72 -4.53
CA MET A 1 -22.76 3.19 -5.37
C MET A 1 -21.47 3.81 -4.88
N SER A 2 -20.44 3.02 -4.62
CA SER A 2 -19.11 3.56 -4.33
C SER A 2 -18.56 4.26 -5.58
N PRO A 3 -17.84 5.38 -5.45
CA PRO A 3 -17.23 6.06 -6.60
C PRO A 3 -16.24 5.14 -7.30
N SER A 4 -16.16 5.20 -8.63
CA SER A 4 -15.20 4.39 -9.39
C SER A 4 -13.76 4.76 -9.01
N LEU A 5 -12.78 3.89 -9.29
CA LEU A 5 -11.37 4.20 -9.06
C LEU A 5 -10.96 5.48 -9.80
N ALA A 6 -11.48 5.69 -11.02
CA ALA A 6 -11.23 6.91 -11.79
C ALA A 6 -11.75 8.16 -11.07
N ASP A 7 -12.99 8.11 -10.54
CA ASP A 7 -13.58 9.23 -9.79
C ASP A 7 -12.79 9.51 -8.50
N GLN A 8 -12.31 8.46 -7.82
CA GLN A 8 -11.47 8.59 -6.63
C GLN A 8 -10.15 9.29 -6.94
N LEU A 9 -9.46 8.91 -8.02
CA LEU A 9 -8.22 9.53 -8.46
C LEU A 9 -8.42 10.97 -8.94
N LEU A 10 -9.51 11.23 -9.68
CA LEU A 10 -9.89 12.58 -10.09
C LEU A 10 -10.16 13.47 -8.86
N GLY A 11 -10.86 12.93 -7.86
CA GLY A 11 -11.09 13.62 -6.58
C GLY A 11 -9.81 13.92 -5.79
N LYS A 12 -8.69 13.27 -6.12
CA LYS A 12 -7.35 13.57 -5.59
C LYS A 12 -6.57 14.59 -6.41
N GLY A 13 -7.18 15.14 -7.46
CA GLY A 13 -6.55 16.13 -8.34
C GLY A 13 -5.60 15.52 -9.38
N MET A 14 -5.68 14.20 -9.62
CA MET A 14 -4.92 13.55 -10.69
C MET A 14 -5.49 13.95 -12.06
N ASN A 15 -4.63 14.20 -13.04
CA ASN A 15 -5.06 14.52 -14.39
C ASN A 15 -5.54 13.26 -15.15
N GLU A 16 -6.31 13.45 -16.22
CA GLU A 16 -6.93 12.36 -16.99
C GLU A 16 -5.92 11.39 -17.62
N LEU A 17 -4.75 11.89 -18.02
CA LEU A 17 -3.70 11.09 -18.65
C LEU A 17 -3.06 10.12 -17.64
N ASP A 18 -2.74 10.61 -16.45
CA ASP A 18 -2.21 9.80 -15.36
C ASP A 18 -3.25 8.80 -14.85
N ILE A 19 -4.52 9.20 -14.74
CA ILE A 19 -5.62 8.27 -14.40
C ILE A 19 -5.67 7.13 -15.43
N SER A 20 -5.68 7.47 -16.72
CA SER A 20 -5.73 6.47 -17.80
C SER A 20 -4.56 5.50 -17.74
N LEU A 21 -3.35 6.00 -17.44
CA LEU A 21 -2.17 5.17 -17.25
C LEU A 21 -2.32 4.24 -16.05
N VAL A 22 -2.80 4.74 -14.90
CA VAL A 22 -3.01 3.92 -13.71
C VAL A 22 -3.98 2.78 -14.01
N LEU A 23 -5.12 3.07 -14.63
CA LEU A 23 -6.11 2.07 -14.98
C LEU A 23 -5.56 1.02 -15.95
N ALA A 24 -4.82 1.44 -16.98
CA ALA A 24 -4.20 0.53 -17.95
C ALA A 24 -3.18 -0.40 -17.28
N ARG A 25 -2.31 0.13 -16.40
CA ARG A 25 -1.33 -0.68 -15.66
C ARG A 25 -1.98 -1.68 -14.72
N LEU A 26 -3.07 -1.29 -14.07
CA LEU A 26 -3.83 -2.19 -13.20
C LEU A 26 -4.53 -3.29 -14.01
N GLN A 27 -5.05 -2.97 -15.19
CA GLN A 27 -5.59 -3.98 -16.12
C GLN A 27 -4.53 -4.99 -16.59
N ASP A 28 -3.32 -4.53 -16.92
CA ASP A 28 -2.19 -5.41 -17.25
C ASP A 28 -1.84 -6.36 -16.09
N GLU A 29 -1.97 -5.86 -14.85
CA GLU A 29 -1.81 -6.65 -13.61
C GLU A 29 -3.08 -7.42 -13.21
N HIS A 30 -4.09 -7.48 -14.08
CA HIS A 30 -5.35 -8.23 -13.92
C HIS A 30 -6.20 -7.79 -12.72
N TYR A 31 -6.14 -6.51 -12.35
CA TYR A 31 -7.01 -5.95 -11.32
C TYR A 31 -8.45 -5.80 -11.83
N GLN A 32 -9.41 -6.12 -10.97
CA GLN A 32 -10.82 -5.81 -11.18
C GLN A 32 -11.08 -4.34 -10.83
N LEU A 33 -11.06 -3.46 -11.84
CA LEU A 33 -11.14 -2.01 -11.62
C LEU A 33 -12.42 -1.56 -10.88
N ASP A 34 -13.55 -2.23 -11.12
CA ASP A 34 -14.84 -1.90 -10.48
C ASP A 34 -14.84 -2.08 -8.96
N THR A 35 -13.95 -2.94 -8.46
CA THR A 35 -13.83 -3.29 -7.04
C THR A 35 -12.48 -2.89 -6.44
N THR A 36 -11.65 -2.21 -7.22
CA THR A 36 -10.36 -1.67 -6.79
C THR A 36 -10.53 -0.27 -6.20
N GLU A 37 -9.93 -0.05 -5.05
CA GLU A 37 -10.05 1.20 -4.28
C GLU A 37 -8.69 1.89 -4.18
N PHE A 38 -8.70 3.23 -4.22
CA PHE A 38 -7.51 4.03 -3.98
C PHE A 38 -7.16 4.03 -2.49
N LEU A 39 -5.89 3.84 -2.16
CA LEU A 39 -5.40 3.88 -0.78
C LEU A 39 -4.61 5.15 -0.47
N ALA A 40 -3.58 5.41 -1.26
CA ALA A 40 -2.65 6.50 -1.02
C ALA A 40 -1.86 6.84 -2.28
N ASP A 41 -1.35 8.06 -2.32
CA ASP A 41 -0.31 8.48 -3.22
C ASP A 41 0.93 8.87 -2.41
N VAL A 42 2.11 8.48 -2.90
CA VAL A 42 3.39 8.70 -2.22
C VAL A 42 4.39 9.27 -3.21
N LEU A 43 5.02 10.38 -2.85
CA LEU A 43 6.20 10.90 -3.55
C LEU A 43 7.46 10.28 -2.96
N ALA A 44 8.23 9.56 -3.77
CA ALA A 44 9.49 8.96 -3.34
C ALA A 44 10.53 8.91 -4.46
N PRO A 45 11.84 8.85 -4.15
CA PRO A 45 12.88 8.69 -5.16
C PRO A 45 12.79 7.39 -5.96
N ASN A 46 12.26 6.32 -5.36
CA ASN A 46 12.11 5.02 -5.98
C ASN A 46 10.98 4.20 -5.33
N ARG A 47 10.62 3.07 -5.96
CA ARG A 47 9.52 2.19 -5.53
C ARG A 47 9.73 1.61 -4.13
N ILE A 48 10.96 1.27 -3.76
CA ILE A 48 11.27 0.67 -2.45
C ILE A 48 10.91 1.68 -1.35
N GLN A 49 11.41 2.90 -1.46
CA GLN A 49 11.11 3.97 -0.50
C GLN A 49 9.64 4.37 -0.49
N ALA A 50 8.95 4.29 -1.64
CA ALA A 50 7.51 4.49 -1.71
C ALA A 50 6.75 3.43 -0.90
N ILE A 51 7.11 2.15 -1.06
CA ILE A 51 6.49 1.03 -0.32
C ILE A 51 6.74 1.17 1.18
N GLU A 52 7.99 1.44 1.59
CA GLU A 52 8.31 1.67 3.00
C GLU A 52 7.45 2.79 3.60
N THR A 53 7.34 3.91 2.89
CA THR A 53 6.56 5.06 3.33
C THR A 53 5.07 4.73 3.38
N PHE A 54 4.55 4.02 2.38
CA PHE A 54 3.17 3.56 2.35
C PHE A 54 2.84 2.67 3.56
N ILE A 55 3.63 1.61 3.80
CA ILE A 55 3.38 0.68 4.90
C ILE A 55 3.50 1.39 6.26
N TRP A 56 4.55 2.19 6.43
CA TRP A 56 4.82 2.83 7.72
C TRP A 56 3.83 3.95 8.05
N VAL A 57 3.51 4.82 7.07
CA VAL A 57 2.72 6.03 7.30
C VAL A 57 1.23 5.81 7.02
N HIS A 58 0.89 5.11 5.94
CA HIS A 58 -0.49 5.01 5.46
C HIS A 58 -1.22 3.77 5.99
N LEU A 59 -0.54 2.64 6.15
CA LEU A 59 -1.12 1.45 6.81
C LEU A 59 -1.06 1.53 8.34
N LYS A 60 -0.39 2.54 8.90
CA LYS A 60 -0.25 2.76 10.36
C LYS A 60 0.09 1.47 11.11
N ALA A 61 1.15 0.77 10.70
CA ALA A 61 1.59 -0.46 11.34
C ALA A 61 1.65 -0.28 12.87
N SER A 62 0.77 -0.96 13.60
CA SER A 62 0.76 -0.98 15.05
C SER A 62 1.52 -2.21 15.53
N PHE A 63 2.50 -1.99 16.38
CA PHE A 63 3.21 -3.08 17.06
C PHE A 63 2.53 -3.29 18.41
N VAL A 64 1.89 -4.44 18.58
CA VAL A 64 1.30 -4.81 19.87
C VAL A 64 2.35 -5.59 20.66
N GLY A 65 2.77 -5.05 21.80
CA GLY A 65 3.82 -5.61 22.65
C GLY A 65 4.13 -4.70 23.83
N LYS A 66 4.95 -5.16 24.78
CA LYS A 66 5.41 -4.30 25.90
C LYS A 66 6.11 -3.06 25.33
N ALA A 67 5.65 -1.88 25.77
CA ALA A 67 6.22 -0.60 25.37
C ALA A 67 7.68 -0.50 25.84
N PHE A 68 8.62 -0.88 24.98
CA PHE A 68 9.95 -0.30 25.01
C PHE A 68 9.85 1.03 24.29
N ALA A 69 10.30 2.11 24.94
CA ALA A 69 10.42 3.41 24.31
C ALA A 69 11.62 3.40 23.33
N LEU A 70 11.49 2.63 22.26
CA LEU A 70 12.39 2.67 21.12
C LEU A 70 11.89 3.75 20.17
N ASP A 71 12.82 4.51 19.61
CA ASP A 71 12.51 5.39 18.50
C ASP A 71 11.87 4.54 17.36
N PRO A 72 10.68 4.88 16.85
CA PRO A 72 10.06 4.14 15.76
C PRO A 72 10.99 3.96 14.54
N SER A 73 11.90 4.90 14.30
CA SER A 73 12.91 4.80 13.24
C SER A 73 13.91 3.66 13.44
N PHE A 74 14.17 3.24 14.68
CA PHE A 74 15.01 2.09 14.99
C PHE A 74 14.42 0.80 14.40
N LEU A 75 13.11 0.61 14.54
CA LEU A 75 12.42 -0.57 14.01
C LEU A 75 12.38 -0.55 12.48
N LYS A 76 12.17 0.63 11.88
CA LYS A 76 12.05 0.79 10.43
C LYS A 76 13.22 0.18 9.65
N ALA A 77 14.45 0.34 10.15
CA ALA A 77 15.65 -0.18 9.49
C ALA A 77 15.77 -1.72 9.51
N HIS A 78 15.02 -2.39 10.38
CA HIS A 78 15.10 -3.85 10.59
C HIS A 78 13.92 -4.62 10.00
N VAL A 79 12.97 -3.93 9.35
CA VAL A 79 11.83 -4.57 8.68
C VAL A 79 12.26 -5.11 7.32
N ASP A 80 11.93 -6.37 7.04
CA ASP A 80 11.99 -6.92 5.68
C ASP A 80 10.82 -6.41 4.84
N TRP A 81 11.00 -5.22 4.27
CA TRP A 81 10.00 -4.54 3.45
C TRP A 81 9.60 -5.34 2.20
N ALA A 82 10.50 -6.14 1.65
CA ALA A 82 10.23 -6.94 0.46
C ALA A 82 9.24 -8.06 0.79
N SER A 83 9.46 -8.75 1.91
CA SER A 83 8.54 -9.79 2.39
C SER A 83 7.21 -9.21 2.85
N ALA A 84 7.22 -8.08 3.58
CA ALA A 84 6.00 -7.38 3.97
C ALA A 84 5.15 -6.98 2.75
N TRP A 85 5.78 -6.40 1.74
CA TRP A 85 5.11 -6.04 0.49
C TRP A 85 4.53 -7.25 -0.24
N ARG A 86 5.29 -8.36 -0.32
CA ARG A 86 4.82 -9.59 -0.95
C ARG A 86 3.53 -10.11 -0.29
N GLN A 87 3.49 -10.12 1.04
CA GLN A 87 2.31 -10.55 1.79
C GLN A 87 1.12 -9.61 1.53
N LEU A 88 1.32 -8.29 1.52
CA LEU A 88 0.27 -7.32 1.20
C LEU A 88 -0.29 -7.53 -0.21
N ARG A 89 0.55 -7.85 -1.20
CA ARG A 89 0.08 -8.15 -2.57
C ARG A 89 -0.76 -9.42 -2.62
N GLN A 90 -0.32 -10.49 -1.96
CA GLN A 90 -0.93 -11.82 -2.04
C GLN A 90 -2.21 -11.93 -1.21
N HIS A 91 -2.21 -11.38 0.01
CA HIS A 91 -3.32 -11.53 0.94
C HIS A 91 -4.29 -10.36 0.94
N HIS A 92 -3.82 -9.16 0.53
CA HIS A 92 -4.62 -7.94 0.59
C HIS A 92 -4.76 -7.25 -0.77
N GLY A 93 -4.34 -7.91 -1.86
CA GLY A 93 -4.49 -7.39 -3.22
C GLY A 93 -3.86 -6.01 -3.44
N ILE A 94 -2.89 -5.60 -2.62
CA ILE A 94 -2.34 -4.24 -2.71
C ILE A 94 -1.48 -4.11 -3.98
N GLY A 95 -1.69 -3.03 -4.72
CA GLY A 95 -0.97 -2.67 -5.93
C GLY A 95 -0.21 -1.36 -5.76
N CYS A 96 0.81 -1.17 -6.59
CA CYS A 96 1.61 0.06 -6.62
C CYS A 96 1.94 0.38 -8.07
N VAL A 97 1.39 1.48 -8.60
CA VAL A 97 1.66 2.00 -9.93
C VAL A 97 2.58 3.22 -9.82
N GLN A 98 3.65 3.24 -10.60
CA GLN A 98 4.53 4.40 -10.72
C GLN A 98 4.06 5.29 -11.87
N LEU A 99 3.87 6.58 -11.61
CA LEU A 99 3.58 7.57 -12.65
C LEU A 99 4.86 8.00 -13.41
N PRO A 100 4.72 8.55 -14.63
CA PRO A 100 5.85 9.05 -15.39
C PRO A 100 6.55 10.15 -14.60
N LYS A 101 7.89 10.10 -14.62
CA LYS A 101 8.73 11.08 -13.96
C LYS A 101 9.15 12.14 -14.98
N GLU A 102 9.01 13.42 -14.64
CA GLU A 102 9.59 14.47 -15.47
C GLU A 102 11.13 14.49 -15.32
N PRO A 103 11.89 14.89 -16.37
CA PRO A 103 13.35 14.85 -16.36
C PRO A 103 13.99 15.57 -15.17
N ASP A 104 13.38 16.67 -14.74
CA ASP A 104 13.93 17.58 -13.72
C ASP A 104 13.52 17.22 -12.29
N GLN A 105 12.65 16.21 -12.11
CA GLN A 105 12.18 15.81 -10.81
C GLN A 105 13.19 14.88 -10.13
N THR A 106 13.27 14.91 -8.80
CA THR A 106 14.04 13.94 -8.00
C THR A 106 13.15 12.85 -7.42
N LEU A 107 11.89 13.18 -7.18
CA LEU A 107 10.84 12.29 -6.68
C LEU A 107 9.94 11.82 -7.82
N VAL A 108 9.28 10.69 -7.61
CA VAL A 108 8.28 10.12 -8.51
C VAL A 108 7.03 9.85 -7.70
N GLN A 109 5.86 10.06 -8.31
CA GLN A 109 4.59 9.73 -7.68
C GLN A 109 4.25 8.25 -7.86
N PHE A 110 3.89 7.60 -6.76
CA PHE A 110 3.44 6.22 -6.70
C PHE A 110 2.01 6.18 -6.17
N VAL A 111 1.14 5.48 -6.88
CA VAL A 111 -0.26 5.29 -6.53
C VAL A 111 -0.45 3.90 -5.96
N PHE A 112 -0.95 3.83 -4.73
CA PHE A 112 -1.28 2.59 -4.03
C PHE A 112 -2.79 2.34 -4.09
N VAL A 113 -3.13 1.12 -4.47
CA VAL A 113 -4.52 0.67 -4.58
C VAL A 113 -4.68 -0.68 -3.90
N ALA A 114 -5.91 -1.10 -3.66
CA ALA A 114 -6.21 -2.46 -3.28
C ALA A 114 -7.48 -2.94 -3.95
N GLY A 115 -7.43 -4.17 -4.44
CA GLY A 115 -8.56 -4.80 -5.11
C GLY A 115 -8.21 -6.22 -5.54
N PRO A 116 -9.23 -6.99 -5.95
CA PRO A 116 -9.04 -8.31 -6.52
C PRO A 116 -8.12 -8.27 -7.75
N ASN A 117 -7.20 -9.22 -7.84
CA ASN A 117 -6.30 -9.42 -8.98
C ASN A 117 -5.88 -10.90 -9.11
N ALA A 118 -4.98 -11.21 -10.05
CA ALA A 118 -4.52 -12.57 -10.30
C ALA A 118 -3.85 -13.27 -9.09
N LEU A 119 -3.23 -12.51 -8.18
CA LEU A 119 -2.57 -13.02 -6.97
C LEU A 119 -3.50 -13.06 -5.75
N CYS A 120 -4.57 -12.27 -5.77
CA CYS A 120 -5.53 -12.13 -4.67
C CYS A 120 -6.93 -12.03 -5.29
N PRO A 121 -7.61 -13.15 -5.56
CA PRO A 121 -8.87 -13.16 -6.32
C PRO A 121 -10.06 -12.63 -5.51
N ASP A 122 -9.97 -12.66 -4.18
CA ASP A 122 -11.01 -12.19 -3.28
C ASP A 122 -10.86 -10.69 -2.99
N LYS A 123 -11.98 -10.02 -2.70
CA LYS A 123 -11.94 -8.62 -2.28
C LYS A 123 -11.20 -8.53 -0.95
N PRO A 124 -10.08 -7.78 -0.88
CA PRO A 124 -9.34 -7.68 0.35
C PRO A 124 -10.18 -6.99 1.43
N ALA A 125 -10.29 -7.63 2.59
CA ALA A 125 -10.88 -7.04 3.78
C ALA A 125 -9.91 -5.99 4.34
N LEU A 126 -9.89 -4.81 3.74
CA LEU A 126 -9.21 -3.64 4.29
C LEU A 126 -10.07 -3.09 5.42
N ASN A 127 -10.21 -3.85 6.50
CA ASN A 127 -10.83 -3.32 7.71
C ASN A 127 -9.95 -2.18 8.21
N ARG A 128 -10.45 -0.96 8.08
CA ARG A 128 -9.78 0.25 8.59
C ARG A 128 -9.61 0.23 10.11
N ASP A 129 -10.30 -0.68 10.81
CA ASP A 129 -10.42 -0.73 12.27
C ASP A 129 -10.15 -2.11 12.91
N GLN A 130 -9.67 -3.13 12.16
CA GLN A 130 -9.36 -4.43 12.77
C GLN A 130 -7.87 -4.75 12.65
N GLY A 131 -7.11 -4.28 13.66
CA GLY A 131 -5.96 -5.05 14.11
C GLY A 131 -6.47 -6.42 14.55
N ASP A 132 -5.82 -7.48 14.08
CA ASP A 132 -6.20 -8.85 14.39
C ASP A 132 -6.22 -9.07 15.91
N SER A 133 -7.42 -9.30 16.47
CA SER A 133 -7.63 -9.54 17.90
C SER A 133 -6.98 -10.84 18.41
N THR A 134 -6.43 -11.67 17.52
CA THR A 134 -5.71 -12.91 17.86
C THR A 134 -4.19 -12.73 17.95
N CYS A 135 -3.67 -11.54 17.62
CA CYS A 135 -2.25 -11.22 17.83
C CYS A 135 -1.99 -11.08 19.33
N THR A 136 -1.40 -12.12 19.93
CA THR A 136 -1.11 -12.15 21.36
C THR A 136 0.10 -11.29 21.71
N ASP A 137 -0.04 -10.41 22.70
CA ASP A 137 1.01 -9.52 23.27
C ASP A 137 2.24 -10.23 23.87
N GLN A 138 2.34 -11.55 23.72
CA GLN A 138 3.36 -12.37 24.35
C GLN A 138 4.47 -12.70 23.34
N LEU A 139 5.58 -11.96 23.43
CA LEU A 139 6.87 -12.46 22.96
C LEU A 139 7.27 -13.64 23.86
N ILE A 140 7.17 -14.86 23.32
CA ILE A 140 7.75 -16.05 23.95
C ILE A 140 9.26 -15.98 23.69
N TRP A 141 10.02 -15.69 24.75
CA TRP A 141 11.47 -15.85 24.75
C TRP A 141 11.78 -17.25 25.26
N GLU A 142 12.29 -18.13 24.39
CA GLU A 142 12.89 -19.38 24.83
C GLU A 142 14.34 -19.11 25.32
N PRO A 143 14.78 -19.75 26.41
CA PRO A 143 16.10 -19.55 27.00
C PRO A 143 17.25 -20.08 26.13
#